data_AF-A0A818HI68-F1
#
_entry.id   AF-A0A818HI68-F1
#
_cell.length_a   1.000
_cell.length_b   1.000
_cell.length_c   1.000
_cell.angle_alpha   90.00
_cell.angle_beta   90.00
_cell.angle_gamma   90.00
#
_symmetry.space_group_name_H-M   'P 1'
#
loop_
_entity.id
_entity.type
_entity.pdbx_description
1 polymer ?
#
loop_
_entity_poly.entity_id
_entity_poly.type
_entity_poly.pdbx_seq_one_letter_code
_entity_poly.pdbx_strand_id
1 'polypeptide(L)'
;MAESSDLSEIRLSFCEKLDDVPIDGDAMKLTMSEIIHILQLDDDENKDQTINNLLENGRQSLVKYKENIIFEIYTAEMDGYNGELILLLKKYFQQQWETLDNSSNKWFISFLEQYRNGENQDLYERVLVRTAEYGKKYMRDCPKLSIILQLLFEGIDDKCLNETNIFNDLWLTITNDGLTSITKYSDYIIEDTMNEQLNKSQSILFLALREYYRQPLFSLLKKVGISNKQNLYELALDSVAEHGWLRGVEAIQKRIVPKLYKTLLESVHTSERQQTIQEIAQSESTSVKSTTISNKEQGNHNFYVESRKNLSN
;
A
#
# COMPACT_ATOMS: atom_id res chain seq x y z
N MET A 1 13.26 42.53 19.07
CA MET A 1 12.03 41.71 19.07
C MET A 1 12.17 40.68 17.97
N ALA A 2 12.56 39.47 18.36
CA ALA A 2 12.64 38.30 17.49
C ALA A 2 12.17 37.13 18.35
N GLU A 3 10.95 36.66 18.10
CA GLU A 3 10.42 35.47 18.75
C GLU A 3 10.95 34.25 18.00
N SER A 4 11.84 33.54 18.67
CA SER A 4 12.31 32.21 18.35
C SER A 4 11.23 31.21 18.82
N SER A 5 10.46 30.62 17.90
CA SER A 5 9.55 29.54 18.28
C SER A 5 10.30 28.21 18.37
N ASP A 6 10.34 27.73 19.59
CA ASP A 6 10.96 26.51 20.08
C ASP A 6 10.29 25.27 19.48
N LEU A 7 11.07 24.39 18.85
CA LEU A 7 10.63 23.15 18.21
C LEU A 7 11.09 21.90 18.98
N SER A 8 11.36 22.02 20.28
CA SER A 8 11.64 20.85 21.12
C SER A 8 10.47 20.53 22.04
N GLU A 9 9.60 19.62 21.60
CA GLU A 9 9.01 18.53 22.41
C GLU A 9 7.94 17.78 21.62
N ILE A 10 8.34 16.70 20.93
CA ILE A 10 7.41 15.63 20.55
C ILE A 10 7.92 14.36 21.22
N ARG A 11 7.32 14.03 22.36
CA ARG A 11 7.43 12.71 22.98
C ARG A 11 6.67 11.72 22.10
N LEU A 12 7.43 10.90 21.37
CA LEU A 12 6.91 9.78 20.59
C LEU A 12 6.38 8.69 21.53
N SER A 13 5.07 8.46 21.51
CA SER A 13 4.45 7.29 22.14
C SER A 13 4.70 6.05 21.29
N PHE A 14 4.86 4.93 21.99
CA PHE A 14 5.06 3.59 21.45
C PHE A 14 3.95 3.18 20.46
N CYS A 15 4.33 2.56 19.35
CA CYS A 15 3.43 1.76 18.54
C CYS A 15 3.68 0.29 18.95
N GLU A 16 2.80 -0.22 19.79
CA GLU A 16 2.55 -1.66 19.87
C GLU A 16 1.97 -2.15 18.55
N LYS A 17 1.93 -3.48 18.38
CA LYS A 17 1.49 -4.18 17.18
C LYS A 17 0.20 -3.58 16.58
N LEU A 18 0.03 -3.74 15.26
CA LEU A 18 -1.16 -3.38 14.46
C LEU A 18 -2.46 -4.12 14.85
N ASP A 19 -2.67 -4.39 16.14
CA ASP A 19 -3.91 -4.88 16.70
C ASP A 19 -4.55 -3.71 17.47
N ASP A 20 -5.76 -3.32 17.04
CA ASP A 20 -6.65 -2.30 17.62
C ASP A 20 -6.24 -0.82 17.47
N VAL A 21 -6.24 -0.30 16.24
CA VAL A 21 -6.58 1.12 16.02
C VAL A 21 -8.04 1.30 16.46
N PRO A 22 -8.37 2.24 17.37
CA PRO A 22 -9.76 2.48 17.76
C PRO A 22 -10.47 3.15 16.59
N ILE A 23 -11.00 2.31 15.69
CA ILE A 23 -12.07 2.72 14.79
C ILE A 23 -13.19 3.23 15.70
N ASP A 24 -13.79 4.36 15.36
CA ASP A 24 -15.02 4.79 16.01
C ASP A 24 -16.02 3.62 15.96
N GLY A 25 -16.20 2.99 17.12
CA GLY A 25 -16.94 1.73 17.21
C GLY A 25 -18.38 1.89 16.74
N ASP A 26 -18.92 3.10 16.78
CA ASP A 26 -20.25 3.40 16.30
C ASP A 26 -20.28 3.54 14.77
N ALA A 27 -19.27 4.15 14.16
CA ALA A 27 -19.13 4.21 12.70
C ALA A 27 -18.90 2.83 12.07
N MET A 28 -18.11 1.97 12.72
CA MET A 28 -17.90 0.59 12.27
C MET A 28 -19.20 -0.21 12.34
N LYS A 29 -19.92 -0.15 13.47
CA LYS A 29 -21.21 -0.83 13.62
C LYS A 29 -22.25 -0.36 12.61
N LEU A 30 -22.28 0.94 12.32
CA LEU A 30 -23.15 1.50 11.30
C LEU A 30 -22.83 0.91 9.92
N THR A 31 -21.56 0.89 9.54
CA THR A 31 -21.10 0.30 8.26
C THR A 31 -21.48 -1.18 8.17
N MET A 32 -21.25 -1.96 9.23
CA MET A 32 -21.62 -3.38 9.27
C MET A 32 -23.15 -3.58 9.09
N SER A 33 -23.95 -2.73 9.75
CA SER A 33 -25.42 -2.78 9.64
C SER A 33 -25.90 -2.43 8.22
N GLU A 34 -25.27 -1.43 7.58
CA GLU A 34 -25.56 -1.07 6.19
C GLU A 34 -25.16 -2.20 5.22
N ILE A 35 -24.03 -2.88 5.43
CA ILE A 35 -23.65 -4.07 4.63
C ILE A 35 -24.70 -5.18 4.76
N ILE A 36 -25.15 -5.49 5.98
CA ILE A 36 -26.20 -6.49 6.23
C ILE A 36 -27.47 -6.12 5.47
N HIS A 37 -27.83 -4.83 5.49
CA HIS A 37 -29.02 -4.34 4.79
C HIS A 37 -28.91 -4.47 3.26
N ILE A 38 -27.80 -3.99 2.68
CA ILE A 38 -27.55 -4.03 1.23
C ILE A 38 -27.55 -5.48 0.73
N LEU A 39 -26.86 -6.37 1.43
CA LEU A 39 -26.71 -7.76 1.02
C LEU A 39 -27.85 -8.67 1.48
N GLN A 40 -28.77 -8.16 2.30
CA GLN A 40 -29.86 -8.90 2.93
C GLN A 40 -29.36 -10.21 3.57
N LEU A 41 -28.28 -10.12 4.34
CA LEU A 41 -27.69 -11.28 5.00
C LEU A 41 -28.61 -11.78 6.11
N ASP A 42 -28.91 -13.08 6.09
CA ASP A 42 -29.61 -13.74 7.18
C ASP A 42 -28.73 -13.81 8.44
N ASP A 43 -29.37 -13.99 9.60
CA ASP A 43 -28.68 -14.17 10.88
C ASP A 43 -28.09 -15.59 10.99
N ASP A 44 -27.08 -15.87 10.16
CA ASP A 44 -26.37 -17.14 10.07
C ASP A 44 -24.92 -17.05 10.60
N GLU A 45 -24.25 -18.20 10.72
CA GLU A 45 -22.86 -18.29 11.19
C GLU A 45 -21.84 -17.61 10.26
N ASN A 46 -22.21 -17.30 9.02
CA ASN A 46 -21.31 -16.74 8.00
C ASN A 46 -21.42 -15.23 7.85
N LYS A 47 -22.48 -14.60 8.39
CA LYS A 47 -22.73 -13.16 8.30
C LYS A 47 -21.52 -12.32 8.72
N ASP A 48 -21.01 -12.53 9.93
CA ASP A 48 -19.89 -11.75 10.47
C ASP A 48 -18.60 -11.99 9.67
N GLN A 49 -18.37 -13.24 9.24
CA GLN A 49 -17.23 -13.59 8.42
C GLN A 49 -17.28 -12.94 7.02
N THR A 50 -18.48 -12.85 6.43
CA THR A 50 -18.72 -12.18 5.14
C THR A 50 -18.40 -10.69 5.25
N ILE A 51 -18.92 -10.04 6.28
CA ILE A 51 -18.70 -8.61 6.55
C ILE A 51 -17.21 -8.33 6.80
N ASN A 52 -16.56 -9.11 7.67
CA ASN A 52 -15.14 -8.93 7.95
C ASN A 52 -14.29 -9.12 6.69
N ASN A 53 -14.62 -10.11 5.86
CA ASN A 53 -13.91 -10.33 4.61
C ASN A 53 -14.12 -9.20 3.60
N LEU A 54 -15.31 -8.57 3.55
CA LEU A 54 -15.57 -7.38 2.75
C LEU A 54 -14.74 -6.18 3.21
N LEU A 55 -14.75 -5.90 4.51
CA LEU A 55 -14.00 -4.78 5.08
C LEU A 55 -12.48 -4.95 4.94
N GLU A 56 -12.00 -6.20 4.87
CA GLU A 56 -10.59 -6.49 4.67
C GLU A 56 -10.18 -6.60 3.19
N ASN A 57 -10.96 -7.28 2.37
CA ASN A 57 -10.57 -7.70 1.02
C ASN A 57 -11.43 -7.07 -0.08
N GLY A 58 -12.29 -6.11 0.28
CA GLY A 58 -13.16 -5.40 -0.64
C GLY A 58 -14.27 -6.28 -1.20
N ARG A 59 -15.01 -5.71 -2.16
CA ARG A 59 -16.16 -6.35 -2.82
C ARG A 59 -15.83 -7.72 -3.42
N GLN A 60 -14.65 -7.90 -4.00
CA GLN A 60 -14.26 -9.16 -4.65
C GLN A 60 -14.25 -10.36 -3.72
N SER A 61 -14.21 -10.15 -2.41
CA SER A 61 -14.36 -11.22 -1.42
C SER A 61 -15.73 -11.90 -1.49
N LEU A 62 -16.77 -11.22 -2.01
CA LEU A 62 -18.13 -11.78 -2.15
C LEU A 62 -18.23 -12.98 -3.05
N VAL A 63 -17.27 -13.19 -3.96
CA VAL A 63 -17.23 -14.40 -4.80
C VAL A 63 -17.25 -15.67 -3.94
N LYS A 64 -16.69 -15.63 -2.72
CA LYS A 64 -16.69 -16.75 -1.76
C LYS A 64 -18.03 -16.97 -1.06
N TYR A 65 -18.90 -15.97 -1.06
CA TYR A 65 -20.16 -15.92 -0.31
C TYR A 65 -21.38 -15.83 -1.22
N LYS A 66 -21.21 -16.12 -2.51
CA LYS A 66 -22.28 -16.07 -3.50
C LYS A 66 -23.50 -16.91 -3.10
N GLU A 67 -23.28 -18.05 -2.44
CA GLU A 67 -24.35 -18.96 -2.00
C GLU A 67 -25.08 -18.46 -0.74
N ASN A 68 -24.51 -17.50 -0.03
CA ASN A 68 -25.07 -16.89 1.18
C ASN A 68 -25.87 -15.61 0.89
N ILE A 69 -25.93 -15.18 -0.37
CA ILE A 69 -26.56 -13.92 -0.79
C ILE A 69 -27.62 -14.24 -1.83
N ILE A 70 -28.77 -13.57 -1.77
CA ILE A 70 -29.81 -13.68 -2.79
C ILE A 70 -29.20 -13.37 -4.16
N PHE A 71 -29.40 -14.28 -5.14
CA PHE A 71 -28.69 -14.25 -6.41
C PHE A 71 -28.85 -12.93 -7.17
N GLU A 72 -30.05 -12.34 -7.15
CA GLU A 72 -30.35 -11.05 -7.77
C GLU A 72 -29.55 -9.91 -7.12
N ILE A 73 -29.42 -9.92 -5.79
CA ILE A 73 -28.66 -8.91 -5.03
C ILE A 73 -27.18 -9.07 -5.33
N TYR A 74 -26.65 -10.29 -5.27
CA TYR A 74 -25.26 -10.58 -5.61
C TYR A 74 -24.93 -10.09 -7.02
N THR A 75 -25.81 -10.39 -7.99
CA THR A 75 -25.58 -9.99 -9.39
C THR A 75 -25.63 -8.47 -9.53
N ALA A 76 -26.60 -7.79 -8.91
CA ALA A 76 -26.70 -6.34 -8.95
C ALA A 76 -25.48 -5.65 -8.32
N GLU A 77 -25.02 -6.12 -7.16
CA GLU A 77 -23.88 -5.51 -6.46
C GLU A 77 -22.53 -5.86 -7.11
N MET A 78 -22.43 -6.94 -7.88
CA MET A 78 -21.21 -7.30 -8.61
C MET A 78 -21.16 -6.70 -10.03
N ASP A 79 -22.28 -6.21 -10.57
CA ASP A 79 -22.35 -5.63 -11.91
C ASP A 79 -22.05 -4.12 -11.88
N GLY A 80 -20.92 -3.72 -12.49
CA GLY A 80 -20.50 -2.32 -12.59
C GLY A 80 -19.74 -1.78 -11.37
N TYR A 81 -19.51 -0.45 -11.36
CA TYR A 81 -18.68 0.25 -10.37
C TYR A 81 -19.46 1.18 -9.43
N ASN A 82 -20.79 1.25 -9.57
CA ASN A 82 -21.63 2.23 -8.87
C ASN A 82 -22.71 1.57 -7.98
N GLY A 83 -22.52 0.31 -7.58
CA GLY A 83 -23.40 -0.37 -6.64
C GLY A 83 -23.36 0.28 -5.25
N GLU A 84 -24.45 0.10 -4.48
CA GLU A 84 -24.56 0.68 -3.14
C GLU A 84 -23.44 0.17 -2.23
N LEU A 85 -23.04 -1.10 -2.38
CA LEU A 85 -21.95 -1.69 -1.64
C LEU A 85 -20.61 -1.01 -1.93
N ILE A 86 -20.30 -0.71 -3.19
CA ILE A 86 -19.03 -0.02 -3.53
C ILE A 86 -19.01 1.38 -2.94
N LEU A 87 -20.11 2.11 -3.01
CA LEU A 87 -20.21 3.45 -2.41
C LEU A 87 -19.99 3.39 -0.89
N LEU A 88 -20.57 2.40 -0.23
CA LEU A 88 -20.37 2.16 1.20
C LEU A 88 -18.92 1.81 1.53
N LEU A 89 -18.32 0.88 0.79
CA LEU A 89 -16.93 0.46 1.01
C LEU A 89 -15.94 1.59 0.75
N LYS A 90 -16.17 2.43 -0.26
CA LYS A 90 -15.36 3.64 -0.49
C LYS A 90 -15.40 4.56 0.71
N LYS A 91 -16.60 4.85 1.24
CA LYS A 91 -16.77 5.70 2.42
C LYS A 91 -16.04 5.09 3.63
N TYR A 92 -16.17 3.78 3.83
CA TYR A 92 -15.45 3.06 4.88
C TYR A 92 -13.93 3.20 4.73
N PHE A 93 -13.36 2.86 3.58
CA PHE A 93 -11.91 2.91 3.39
C PHE A 93 -11.35 4.34 3.45
N GLN A 94 -12.08 5.32 2.92
CA GLN A 94 -11.72 6.72 3.08
C GLN A 94 -11.64 7.10 4.56
N GLN A 95 -12.67 6.75 5.35
CA GLN A 95 -12.65 6.98 6.79
C GLN A 95 -11.49 6.26 7.46
N GLN A 96 -11.18 5.01 7.08
CA GLN A 96 -10.01 4.29 7.59
C GLN A 96 -8.71 5.06 7.28
N TRP A 97 -8.52 5.57 6.07
CA TRP A 97 -7.34 6.36 5.72
C TRP A 97 -7.21 7.65 6.55
N GLU A 98 -8.34 8.29 6.83
CA GLU A 98 -8.42 9.53 7.60
C GLU A 98 -8.27 9.31 9.11
N THR A 99 -8.68 8.14 9.61
CA THR A 99 -8.70 7.80 11.04
C THR A 99 -7.51 6.97 11.50
N LEU A 100 -6.79 6.34 10.56
CA LEU A 100 -5.62 5.50 10.80
C LEU A 100 -4.56 6.15 11.69
N ASP A 101 -4.59 7.48 11.89
CA ASP A 101 -3.60 8.15 12.74
C ASP A 101 -3.98 9.54 13.23
N ASN A 102 -5.20 9.68 13.79
CA ASN A 102 -5.90 10.94 14.09
C ASN A 102 -5.17 11.99 14.98
N SER A 103 -3.87 11.85 15.28
CA SER A 103 -3.03 12.93 15.85
C SER A 103 -1.58 13.02 15.34
N SER A 104 -1.00 11.96 14.78
CA SER A 104 0.46 11.87 14.58
C SER A 104 0.93 12.22 13.15
N ASN A 105 0.07 12.09 12.14
CA ASN A 105 0.46 12.15 10.73
C ASN A 105 -0.37 13.15 9.89
N LYS A 106 -0.46 14.39 10.37
CA LYS A 106 -1.18 15.50 9.68
C LYS A 106 -0.75 15.69 8.22
N TRP A 107 0.51 15.41 7.91
CA TRP A 107 1.04 15.50 6.54
C TRP A 107 0.31 14.55 5.58
N PHE A 108 -0.03 13.33 6.02
CA PHE A 108 -0.69 12.33 5.18
C PHE A 108 -2.13 12.73 4.91
N ILE A 109 -2.84 13.21 5.92
CA ILE A 109 -4.20 13.74 5.77
C ILE A 109 -4.22 14.93 4.80
N SER A 110 -3.29 15.88 4.98
CA SER A 110 -3.19 17.03 4.08
C SER A 110 -2.90 16.60 2.63
N PHE A 111 -2.07 15.59 2.42
CA PHE A 111 -1.81 15.01 1.10
C PHE A 111 -3.08 14.38 0.48
N LEU A 112 -3.83 13.58 1.25
CA LEU A 112 -5.09 13.00 0.77
C LEU A 112 -6.11 14.08 0.43
N GLU A 113 -6.21 15.14 1.24
CA GLU A 113 -7.11 16.27 0.99
C GLU A 113 -6.74 17.05 -0.27
N GLN A 114 -5.46 17.24 -0.55
CA GLN A 114 -4.99 17.88 -1.78
C GLN A 114 -5.38 17.08 -3.01
N TYR A 115 -5.21 15.76 -2.97
CA TYR A 115 -5.63 14.88 -4.06
C TYR A 115 -7.16 14.86 -4.22
N ARG A 116 -7.90 14.80 -3.11
CA ARG A 116 -9.37 14.80 -3.11
C ARG A 116 -9.98 16.09 -3.68
N ASN A 117 -9.38 17.23 -3.38
CA ASN A 117 -9.94 18.55 -3.70
C ASN A 117 -9.20 19.28 -4.84
N GLY A 118 -8.19 18.65 -5.44
CA GLY A 118 -7.29 19.26 -6.42
C GLY A 118 -7.42 18.68 -7.82
N GLU A 119 -6.41 18.94 -8.65
CA GLU A 119 -6.38 18.52 -10.06
C GLU A 119 -6.32 16.99 -10.23
N ASN A 120 -5.88 16.27 -9.20
CA ASN A 120 -5.73 14.81 -9.20
C ASN A 120 -6.93 14.07 -8.58
N GLN A 121 -8.10 14.71 -8.49
CA GLN A 121 -9.32 14.12 -7.91
C GLN A 121 -9.72 12.81 -8.61
N ASP A 122 -9.59 12.74 -9.94
CA ASP A 122 -9.91 11.53 -10.70
C ASP A 122 -8.98 10.37 -10.35
N LEU A 123 -7.70 10.63 -10.06
CA LEU A 123 -6.79 9.60 -9.60
C LEU A 123 -7.12 9.14 -8.18
N TYR A 124 -7.40 10.09 -7.28
CA TYR A 124 -7.84 9.78 -5.91
C TYR A 124 -9.04 8.85 -5.91
N GLU A 125 -10.06 9.20 -6.69
CA GLU A 125 -11.29 8.45 -6.83
C GLU A 125 -11.04 7.05 -7.41
N ARG A 126 -10.19 6.92 -8.43
CA ARG A 126 -9.79 5.61 -8.98
C ARG A 126 -9.10 4.71 -7.94
N VAL A 127 -8.16 5.25 -7.16
CA VAL A 127 -7.47 4.48 -6.10
C VAL A 127 -8.45 4.07 -5.00
N LEU A 128 -9.40 4.94 -4.66
CA LEU A 128 -10.43 4.64 -3.66
C LEU A 128 -11.40 3.55 -4.15
N VAL A 129 -11.88 3.62 -5.39
CA VAL A 129 -12.70 2.56 -6.01
C VAL A 129 -11.95 1.24 -6.03
N ARG A 130 -10.68 1.23 -6.44
CA ARG A 130 -9.84 0.03 -6.43
C ARG A 130 -9.71 -0.56 -5.02
N THR A 131 -9.57 0.29 -4.01
CA THR A 131 -9.49 -0.16 -2.63
C THR A 131 -10.83 -0.73 -2.16
N ALA A 132 -11.95 -0.13 -2.53
CA ALA A 132 -13.28 -0.70 -2.28
C ALA A 132 -13.47 -2.06 -2.97
N GLU A 133 -12.91 -2.22 -4.17
CA GLU A 133 -13.01 -3.44 -4.96
C GLU A 133 -12.19 -4.60 -4.38
N TYR A 134 -10.93 -4.32 -4.00
CA TYR A 134 -9.94 -5.34 -3.70
C TYR A 134 -9.39 -5.28 -2.25
N GLY A 135 -9.85 -4.33 -1.45
CA GLY A 135 -9.41 -4.11 -0.06
C GLY A 135 -7.90 -4.01 0.08
N LYS A 136 -7.36 -4.78 1.02
CA LYS A 136 -5.93 -4.81 1.34
C LYS A 136 -5.06 -5.53 0.29
N LYS A 137 -5.60 -6.06 -0.80
CA LYS A 137 -4.81 -6.77 -1.84
C LYS A 137 -3.59 -5.98 -2.31
N TYR A 138 -3.73 -4.65 -2.43
CA TYR A 138 -2.64 -3.74 -2.82
C TYR A 138 -2.10 -2.89 -1.65
N MET A 139 -2.61 -3.12 -0.44
CA MET A 139 -2.10 -2.49 0.78
C MET A 139 -1.11 -3.46 1.40
N ARG A 140 0.17 -3.25 1.10
CA ARG A 140 1.27 -3.99 1.72
C ARG A 140 1.35 -3.68 3.22
N ASP A 141 2.37 -4.20 3.90
CA ASP A 141 2.58 -4.08 5.35
C ASP A 141 2.63 -2.62 5.86
N CYS A 142 2.73 -1.63 4.96
CA CYS A 142 2.49 -0.23 5.27
C CYS A 142 1.42 0.35 4.31
N PRO A 143 0.15 0.47 4.77
CA PRO A 143 -0.94 1.01 3.96
C PRO A 143 -0.67 2.44 3.46
N LYS A 144 -0.08 3.32 4.27
CA LYS A 144 0.23 4.70 3.86
C LYS A 144 1.17 4.77 2.68
N LEU A 145 2.29 4.04 2.76
CA LEU A 145 3.24 3.96 1.65
C LEU A 145 2.56 3.38 0.41
N SER A 146 1.73 2.34 0.59
CA SER A 146 0.99 1.73 -0.53
C SER A 146 0.02 2.69 -1.21
N ILE A 147 -0.68 3.53 -0.44
CA ILE A 147 -1.59 4.56 -0.96
C ILE A 147 -0.81 5.64 -1.69
N ILE A 148 0.30 6.12 -1.10
CA ILE A 148 1.16 7.16 -1.71
C ILE A 148 1.75 6.67 -3.03
N LEU A 149 2.24 5.43 -3.07
CA LEU A 149 2.76 4.83 -4.31
C LEU A 149 1.67 4.66 -5.37
N GLN A 150 0.41 4.46 -4.99
CA GLN A 150 -0.68 4.42 -5.98
C GLN A 150 -1.07 5.81 -6.47
N LEU A 151 -1.03 6.83 -5.61
CA LEU A 151 -1.42 8.20 -5.94
C LEU A 151 -0.32 8.99 -6.67
N LEU A 152 0.96 8.67 -6.49
CA LEU A 152 2.04 9.39 -7.18
C LEU A 152 2.36 8.83 -8.57
N PHE A 153 1.83 7.66 -8.93
CA PHE A 153 2.23 6.91 -10.13
C PHE A 153 1.03 6.71 -11.05
N GLU A 154 0.58 7.80 -11.67
CA GLU A 154 -0.61 7.87 -12.55
C GLU A 154 -0.63 6.83 -13.68
N GLY A 155 0.54 6.38 -14.15
CA GLY A 155 0.69 5.37 -15.20
C GLY A 155 0.52 3.92 -14.74
N ILE A 156 0.36 3.67 -13.43
CA ILE A 156 0.16 2.32 -12.90
C ILE A 156 -1.35 2.00 -12.95
N ASP A 157 -1.80 1.64 -14.16
CA ASP A 157 -3.17 1.21 -14.40
C ASP A 157 -3.46 -0.18 -13.81
N ASP A 158 -4.75 -0.57 -13.77
CA ASP A 158 -5.18 -1.85 -13.22
C ASP A 158 -4.55 -3.04 -13.95
N LYS A 159 -4.22 -2.90 -15.23
CA LYS A 159 -3.55 -3.95 -16.00
C LYS A 159 -2.11 -4.12 -15.54
N CYS A 160 -1.38 -3.03 -15.35
CA CYS A 160 -0.01 -3.01 -14.85
C CYS A 160 0.07 -3.59 -13.43
N LEU A 161 -0.91 -3.28 -12.58
CA LEU A 161 -1.05 -3.82 -11.22
C LEU A 161 -1.35 -5.32 -11.20
N ASN A 162 -2.21 -5.79 -12.10
CA ASN A 162 -2.69 -7.17 -12.08
C ASN A 162 -1.79 -8.15 -12.85
N GLU A 163 -1.23 -7.74 -13.99
CA GLU A 163 -0.59 -8.67 -14.94
C GLU A 163 0.94 -8.57 -14.93
N THR A 164 1.51 -7.39 -14.72
CA THR A 164 2.95 -7.16 -14.95
C THR A 164 3.82 -7.11 -13.69
N ASN A 165 3.24 -7.34 -12.50
CA ASN A 165 3.97 -7.28 -11.21
C ASN A 165 4.67 -5.93 -10.92
N ILE A 166 4.43 -4.89 -11.74
CA ILE A 166 5.15 -3.61 -11.68
C ILE A 166 5.05 -2.95 -10.31
N PHE A 167 3.88 -2.98 -9.68
CA PHE A 167 3.72 -2.39 -8.35
C PHE A 167 4.47 -3.16 -7.26
N ASN A 168 4.60 -4.48 -7.41
CA ASN A 168 5.39 -5.26 -6.49
C ASN A 168 6.88 -4.93 -6.68
N ASP A 169 7.33 -4.88 -7.92
CA ASP A 169 8.71 -4.49 -8.24
C ASP A 169 9.00 -3.06 -7.75
N LEU A 170 8.07 -2.12 -7.94
CA LEU A 170 8.14 -0.76 -7.43
C LEU A 170 8.25 -0.73 -5.91
N TRP A 171 7.32 -1.40 -5.22
CA TRP A 171 7.30 -1.51 -3.77
C TRP A 171 8.66 -1.98 -3.27
N LEU A 172 9.15 -3.11 -3.78
CA LEU A 172 10.42 -3.71 -3.39
C LEU A 172 11.61 -2.80 -3.67
N THR A 173 11.64 -2.20 -4.85
CA THR A 173 12.70 -1.29 -5.25
C THR A 173 12.77 -0.11 -4.30
N ILE A 174 11.63 0.52 -4.01
CA ILE A 174 11.55 1.70 -3.13
C ILE A 174 11.86 1.35 -1.67
N THR A 175 11.41 0.19 -1.18
CA THR A 175 11.65 -0.24 0.21
C THR A 175 13.04 -0.84 0.45
N ASN A 176 13.81 -1.12 -0.60
CA ASN A 176 15.17 -1.62 -0.50
C ASN A 176 16.21 -0.55 -0.85
N ASP A 177 15.97 0.21 -1.92
CA ASP A 177 16.90 1.18 -2.49
C ASP A 177 16.56 2.65 -2.13
N GLY A 178 15.44 2.86 -1.41
CA GLY A 178 15.01 4.18 -0.93
C GLY A 178 14.46 5.09 -2.03
N LEU A 179 14.20 6.35 -1.65
CA LEU A 179 13.57 7.36 -2.49
C LEU A 179 14.22 7.49 -3.87
N THR A 180 15.56 7.55 -3.94
CA THR A 180 16.28 7.81 -5.20
C THR A 180 16.02 6.77 -6.29
N SER A 181 15.59 5.57 -5.90
CA SER A 181 15.26 4.48 -6.83
C SER A 181 13.98 4.70 -7.61
N ILE A 182 13.14 5.68 -7.24
CA ILE A 182 11.95 6.08 -7.97
C ILE A 182 12.26 6.44 -9.43
N THR A 183 13.46 6.94 -9.70
CA THR A 183 13.95 7.27 -11.05
C THR A 183 13.92 6.09 -12.03
N LYS A 184 13.95 4.85 -11.53
CA LYS A 184 13.80 3.63 -12.35
C LYS A 184 12.40 3.49 -12.98
N TYR A 185 11.42 4.25 -12.47
CA TYR A 185 10.02 4.21 -12.88
C TYR A 185 9.58 5.53 -13.53
N SER A 186 10.51 6.31 -14.09
CA SER A 186 10.21 7.57 -14.78
C SER A 186 9.17 7.44 -15.88
N ASP A 187 9.09 6.27 -16.51
CA ASP A 187 8.12 6.03 -17.59
C ASP A 187 6.67 5.93 -17.09
N TYR A 188 6.47 5.78 -15.77
CA TYR A 188 5.14 5.63 -15.14
C TYR A 188 4.72 6.85 -14.31
N ILE A 189 5.61 7.84 -14.15
CA ILE A 189 5.42 9.00 -13.29
C ILE A 189 5.60 10.27 -14.13
N ILE A 190 4.67 11.20 -13.99
CA ILE A 190 4.79 12.51 -14.62
C ILE A 190 6.05 13.22 -14.10
N GLU A 191 6.80 13.84 -15.00
CA GLU A 191 8.09 14.47 -14.70
C GLU A 191 7.99 15.49 -13.55
N ASP A 192 6.93 16.30 -13.51
CA ASP A 192 6.73 17.27 -12.43
C ASP A 192 6.54 16.59 -11.06
N THR A 193 5.74 15.53 -11.00
CA THR A 193 5.57 14.72 -9.78
C THR A 193 6.90 14.08 -9.37
N MET A 194 7.66 13.54 -10.31
CA MET A 194 8.99 12.97 -10.06
C MET A 194 9.93 14.02 -9.45
N ASN A 195 10.00 15.20 -10.05
CA ASN A 195 10.87 16.29 -9.59
C ASN A 195 10.49 16.76 -8.18
N GLU A 196 9.19 16.86 -7.89
CA GLU A 196 8.69 17.16 -6.54
C GLU A 196 9.12 16.08 -5.54
N GLN A 197 8.98 14.79 -5.87
CA GLN A 197 9.37 13.70 -4.99
C GLN A 197 10.87 13.60 -4.77
N LEU A 198 11.70 14.00 -5.74
CA LEU A 198 13.16 14.03 -5.55
C LEU A 198 13.62 15.23 -4.70
N ASN A 199 12.77 16.25 -4.53
CA ASN A 199 13.02 17.33 -3.59
C ASN A 199 12.62 16.94 -2.15
N LYS A 200 13.57 16.39 -1.39
CA LYS A 200 13.34 15.82 -0.04
C LYS A 200 12.54 16.71 0.93
N SER A 201 12.67 18.03 0.85
CA SER A 201 11.97 18.94 1.76
C SER A 201 10.46 18.99 1.51
N GLN A 202 10.01 18.57 0.33
CA GLN A 202 8.61 18.56 -0.11
C GLN A 202 8.10 17.14 -0.41
N SER A 203 9.00 16.16 -0.49
CA SER A 203 8.70 14.78 -0.87
C SER A 203 7.81 14.06 0.13
N ILE A 204 6.56 13.82 -0.27
CA ILE A 204 5.61 13.03 0.52
C ILE A 204 6.05 11.56 0.60
N LEU A 205 6.68 11.06 -0.46
CA LEU A 205 7.22 9.71 -0.49
C LEU A 205 8.39 9.56 0.49
N PHE A 206 9.25 10.59 0.62
CA PHE A 206 10.30 10.57 1.64
C PHE A 206 9.75 10.49 3.05
N LEU A 207 8.69 11.25 3.36
CA LEU A 207 8.01 11.19 4.66
C LEU A 207 7.42 9.80 4.94
N ALA A 208 6.78 9.21 3.94
CA ALA A 208 6.24 7.85 4.03
C ALA A 208 7.34 6.80 4.26
N LEU A 209 8.46 6.92 3.55
CA LEU A 209 9.61 6.02 3.72
C LEU A 209 10.23 6.16 5.10
N ARG A 210 10.40 7.38 5.61
CA ARG A 210 10.84 7.58 7.00
C ARG A 210 9.90 6.90 7.98
N GLU A 211 8.59 6.98 7.77
CA GLU A 211 7.64 6.28 8.64
C GLU A 211 7.79 4.76 8.56
N TYR A 212 7.88 4.21 7.35
CA TYR A 212 8.10 2.79 7.08
C TYR A 212 9.37 2.25 7.77
N TYR A 213 10.49 2.96 7.64
CA TYR A 213 11.78 2.49 8.17
C TYR A 213 11.96 2.75 9.67
N ARG A 214 11.25 3.72 10.26
CA ARG A 214 11.53 4.21 11.63
C ARG A 214 11.60 3.09 12.66
N GLN A 215 10.54 2.29 12.78
CA GLN A 215 10.48 1.24 13.80
C GLN A 215 11.49 0.11 13.54
N PRO A 216 11.58 -0.48 12.33
CA PRO A 216 12.59 -1.50 12.03
C PRO A 216 14.02 -1.01 12.25
N LEU A 217 14.35 0.21 11.80
CA LEU A 217 15.70 0.77 11.92
C LEU A 217 16.06 1.05 13.38
N PHE A 218 15.17 1.68 14.15
CA PHE A 218 15.46 2.04 15.54
C PHE A 218 15.59 0.79 16.40
N SER A 219 14.75 -0.20 16.14
CA SER A 219 14.84 -1.54 16.74
C SER A 219 16.18 -2.20 16.45
N LEU A 220 16.62 -2.14 15.19
CA LEU A 220 17.90 -2.70 14.75
C LEU A 220 19.09 -1.99 15.42
N LEU A 221 19.13 -0.65 15.40
CA LEU A 221 20.19 0.14 16.03
C LEU A 221 20.28 -0.16 17.53
N LYS A 222 19.14 -0.25 18.22
CA LYS A 222 19.06 -0.59 19.64
C LYS A 222 19.56 -2.02 19.90
N LYS A 223 19.17 -2.98 19.07
CA LYS A 223 19.60 -4.39 19.16
C LYS A 223 21.12 -4.54 19.02
N VAL A 224 21.75 -3.76 18.14
CA VAL A 224 23.20 -3.74 17.96
C VAL A 224 23.91 -3.01 19.12
N GLY A 225 23.19 -2.28 19.97
CA GLY A 225 23.75 -1.53 21.10
C GLY A 225 24.25 -0.14 20.71
N ILE A 226 23.79 0.41 19.58
CA ILE A 226 24.10 1.78 19.16
C ILE A 226 23.21 2.74 19.93
N SER A 227 23.80 3.67 20.68
CA SER A 227 23.04 4.70 21.39
C SER A 227 22.67 5.87 20.48
N ASN A 228 21.51 6.48 20.68
CA ASN A 228 21.10 7.68 19.96
C ASN A 228 21.84 8.94 20.46
N LYS A 229 23.13 9.07 20.14
CA LYS A 229 23.93 10.27 20.44
C LYS A 229 23.92 11.21 19.23
N GLN A 230 23.81 12.52 19.47
CA GLN A 230 23.84 13.55 18.41
C GLN A 230 22.84 13.29 17.27
N ASN A 231 21.63 12.84 17.62
CA ASN A 231 20.55 12.51 16.67
C ASN A 231 20.97 11.49 15.59
N LEU A 232 21.85 10.54 15.93
CA LEU A 232 22.30 9.49 15.03
C LEU A 232 21.13 8.68 14.45
N TYR A 233 20.08 8.44 15.24
CA TYR A 233 18.92 7.68 14.78
C TYR A 233 18.16 8.40 13.66
N GLU A 234 17.94 9.70 13.80
CA GLU A 234 17.28 10.51 12.76
C GLU A 234 18.17 10.65 11.53
N LEU A 235 19.48 10.84 11.71
CA LEU A 235 20.42 10.86 10.59
C LEU A 235 20.41 9.54 9.80
N ALA A 236 20.40 8.40 10.51
CA ALA A 236 20.30 7.10 9.90
C ALA A 236 18.96 6.94 9.17
N LEU A 237 17.86 7.41 9.78
CA LEU A 237 16.53 7.33 9.20
C LEU A 237 16.41 8.11 7.90
N ASP A 238 16.92 9.35 7.88
CA ASP A 238 16.92 10.18 6.68
C ASP A 238 17.77 9.53 5.57
N SER A 239 18.93 8.99 5.93
CA SER A 239 19.84 8.34 4.98
C SER A 239 19.23 7.06 4.40
N VAL A 240 18.57 6.24 5.22
CA VAL A 240 17.90 5.00 4.78
C VAL A 240 16.64 5.32 3.96
N ALA A 241 15.85 6.30 4.35
CA ALA A 241 14.69 6.74 3.56
C ALA A 241 15.11 7.22 2.16
N GLU A 242 16.25 7.87 2.04
CA GLU A 242 16.75 8.38 0.77
C GLU A 242 17.41 7.32 -0.12
N HIS A 243 18.30 6.51 0.47
CA HIS A 243 19.23 5.65 -0.27
C HIS A 243 19.02 4.16 -0.04
N GLY A 244 18.03 3.79 0.77
CA GLY A 244 17.77 2.40 1.13
C GLY A 244 18.65 1.92 2.28
N TRP A 245 18.44 0.67 2.67
CA TRP A 245 19.05 0.09 3.88
C TRP A 245 20.57 0.12 3.85
N LEU A 246 21.18 -0.49 2.84
CA LEU A 246 22.63 -0.66 2.77
C LEU A 246 23.37 0.68 2.71
N ARG A 247 23.06 1.51 1.71
CA ARG A 247 23.70 2.81 1.50
C ARG A 247 23.37 3.79 2.63
N GLY A 248 22.14 3.75 3.14
CA GLY A 248 21.73 4.60 4.26
C GLY A 248 22.48 4.30 5.55
N VAL A 249 22.76 3.03 5.83
CA VAL A 249 23.58 2.62 6.97
C VAL A 249 25.06 2.94 6.74
N GLU A 250 25.56 2.87 5.51
CA GLU A 250 26.94 3.29 5.21
C GLU A 250 27.20 4.76 5.52
N ALA A 251 26.19 5.63 5.33
CA ALA A 251 26.29 7.07 5.60
C ALA A 251 26.64 7.40 7.06
N ILE A 252 26.29 6.52 8.01
CA ILE A 252 26.52 6.74 9.45
C ILE A 252 27.81 6.08 9.98
N GLN A 253 28.60 5.43 9.13
CA GLN A 253 29.82 4.69 9.50
C GLN A 253 30.76 5.50 10.39
N LYS A 254 31.03 6.76 10.03
CA LYS A 254 32.00 7.63 10.74
C LYS A 254 31.55 8.04 12.14
N ARG A 255 30.27 7.81 12.49
CA ARG A 255 29.68 8.19 13.78
C ARG A 255 29.47 6.99 14.73
N ILE A 256 29.86 5.79 14.30
CA ILE A 256 29.66 4.55 15.03
C ILE A 256 31.01 3.88 15.31
N VAL A 257 31.12 3.19 16.44
CA VAL A 257 32.28 2.36 16.75
C VAL A 257 32.43 1.26 15.68
N PRO A 258 33.61 1.05 15.07
CA PRO A 258 33.78 0.13 13.94
C PRO A 258 33.24 -1.28 14.16
N LYS A 259 33.38 -1.82 15.39
CA LYS A 259 32.84 -3.14 15.75
C LYS A 259 31.31 -3.19 15.66
N LEU A 260 30.63 -2.17 16.18
CA LEU A 260 29.17 -2.07 16.13
C LEU A 260 28.68 -1.85 14.70
N TYR A 261 29.41 -1.04 13.93
CA TYR A 261 29.10 -0.83 12.51
C TYR A 261 29.18 -2.13 11.71
N LYS A 262 30.21 -2.96 11.94
CA LYS A 262 30.31 -4.28 11.31
C LYS A 262 29.10 -5.16 11.63
N THR A 263 28.71 -5.24 12.90
CA THR A 263 27.52 -6.01 13.34
C THR A 263 26.22 -5.47 12.75
N LEU A 264 26.11 -4.14 12.59
CA LEU A 264 24.96 -3.49 11.95
C LEU A 264 24.85 -3.91 10.48
N LEU A 265 25.94 -3.81 9.71
CA LEU A 265 25.97 -4.23 8.30
C LEU A 265 25.63 -5.72 8.12
N GLU A 266 26.20 -6.60 8.95
CA GLU A 266 25.87 -8.03 8.93
C GLU A 266 24.38 -8.29 9.17
N SER A 267 23.76 -7.50 10.05
CA SER A 267 22.33 -7.60 10.34
C SER A 267 21.47 -7.11 9.16
N VAL A 268 21.85 -6.00 8.51
CA VAL A 268 21.17 -5.48 7.32
C VAL A 268 21.19 -6.51 6.18
N HIS A 269 22.37 -7.06 5.86
CA HIS A 269 22.48 -8.08 4.81
C HIS A 269 21.69 -9.35 5.10
N THR A 270 21.53 -9.71 6.37
CA THR A 270 20.71 -10.87 6.76
C THR A 270 19.23 -10.59 6.49
N SER A 271 18.75 -9.38 6.82
CA SER A 271 17.36 -8.97 6.58
C SER A 271 17.03 -8.87 5.09
N GLU A 272 17.90 -8.25 4.28
CA GLU A 272 17.70 -8.15 2.81
C GLU A 272 17.58 -9.54 2.16
N ARG A 273 18.42 -10.49 2.59
CA ARG A 273 18.36 -11.87 2.10
C ARG A 273 17.06 -12.56 2.49
N GLN A 274 16.55 -12.32 3.71
CA GLN A 274 15.31 -12.92 4.18
C GLN A 274 14.09 -12.37 3.43
N GLN A 275 14.04 -11.07 3.17
CA GLN A 275 12.97 -10.44 2.36
C GLN A 275 12.95 -11.02 0.93
N THR A 276 14.12 -11.04 0.27
CA THR A 276 14.25 -11.60 -1.08
C THR A 276 13.75 -13.05 -1.16
N ILE A 277 14.07 -13.88 -0.17
CA ILE A 277 13.64 -15.29 -0.14
C ILE A 277 12.14 -15.44 0.08
N GLN A 278 11.55 -14.64 0.98
CA GLN A 278 10.11 -14.67 1.23
C GLN A 278 9.31 -14.23 0.00
N GLU A 279 9.82 -13.28 -0.76
CA GLU A 279 9.17 -12.73 -1.94
C GLU A 279 9.23 -13.66 -3.15
N ILE A 280 10.35 -14.37 -3.35
CA ILE A 280 10.45 -15.45 -4.35
C ILE A 280 9.41 -16.54 -4.05
N ALA A 281 9.27 -16.93 -2.78
CA ALA A 281 8.29 -17.93 -2.38
C ALA A 281 6.84 -17.47 -2.61
N GLN A 282 6.54 -16.18 -2.41
CA GLN A 282 5.20 -15.63 -2.64
C GLN A 282 4.86 -15.55 -4.15
N SER A 283 5.80 -15.11 -4.98
CA SER A 283 5.62 -14.98 -6.44
C SER A 283 5.53 -16.33 -7.15
N GLU A 284 6.26 -17.36 -6.70
CA GLU A 284 6.13 -18.73 -7.20
C GLU A 284 4.75 -19.35 -6.87
N SER A 285 4.17 -19.03 -5.70
CA SER A 285 2.87 -19.55 -5.28
C SER A 285 1.67 -19.01 -6.08
N THR A 286 1.81 -17.84 -6.70
CA THR A 286 0.77 -17.20 -7.52
C THR A 286 0.79 -17.73 -8.97
N SER A 287 1.96 -18.11 -9.48
CA SER A 287 2.15 -18.65 -10.85
C SER A 287 1.56 -20.06 -11.02
N VAL A 288 1.68 -20.93 -10.01
CA VAL A 288 1.25 -22.33 -10.11
C VAL A 288 -0.29 -22.50 -10.10
N LYS A 289 -1.05 -21.51 -9.61
CA LYS A 289 -2.53 -21.58 -9.60
C LYS A 289 -3.19 -21.19 -10.92
N SER A 290 -2.53 -20.41 -11.78
CA SER A 290 -3.12 -19.96 -13.05
C SER A 290 -3.06 -21.02 -14.16
N THR A 291 -2.26 -22.08 -14.01
CA THR A 291 -2.05 -23.07 -15.09
C THR A 291 -2.99 -24.28 -15.02
N THR A 292 -3.79 -24.43 -13.96
CA THR A 292 -4.55 -25.69 -13.73
C THR A 292 -6.03 -25.63 -14.14
N ILE A 293 -6.52 -24.53 -14.74
CA ILE A 293 -7.95 -24.42 -15.16
C ILE A 293 -8.13 -24.40 -16.70
N SER A 294 -7.07 -24.33 -17.51
CA SER A 294 -7.21 -24.26 -18.98
C SER A 294 -7.01 -25.60 -19.73
N ASN A 295 -7.38 -26.73 -19.13
CA ASN A 295 -7.33 -28.03 -19.82
C ASN A 295 -8.58 -28.87 -19.53
N LYS A 296 -9.75 -28.34 -19.87
CA LYS A 296 -10.98 -29.11 -20.13
C LYS A 296 -12.00 -28.20 -20.79
N GLU A 297 -11.81 -27.94 -22.08
CA GLU A 297 -12.87 -27.63 -23.06
C GLU A 297 -12.20 -27.28 -24.41
N GLN A 298 -11.67 -28.29 -25.08
CA GLN A 298 -11.52 -28.26 -26.54
C GLN A 298 -12.42 -29.35 -27.10
N GLY A 299 -13.66 -28.97 -27.37
CA GLY A 299 -14.64 -29.75 -28.10
C GLY A 299 -15.46 -28.82 -28.97
N ASN A 300 -15.17 -28.84 -30.27
CA ASN A 300 -16.01 -28.38 -31.39
C ASN A 300 -16.46 -26.91 -31.42
N HIS A 301 -15.84 -26.12 -32.32
CA HIS A 301 -16.57 -25.67 -33.51
C HIS A 301 -15.63 -25.19 -34.62
N ASN A 302 -15.77 -25.82 -35.79
CA ASN A 302 -15.25 -25.35 -37.07
C ASN A 302 -16.21 -24.31 -37.71
N PHE A 303 -15.63 -23.51 -38.61
CA PHE A 303 -16.20 -22.61 -39.64
C PHE A 303 -16.51 -21.15 -39.26
N TYR A 304 -15.63 -20.22 -39.65
CA TYR A 304 -15.72 -19.55 -40.97
C TYR A 304 -14.39 -18.93 -41.39
N VAL A 305 -14.12 -18.99 -42.70
CA VAL A 305 -12.90 -18.60 -43.40
C VAL A 305 -13.13 -17.28 -44.16
N GLU A 306 -12.04 -16.51 -44.30
CA GLU A 306 -11.76 -15.46 -45.31
C GLU A 306 -12.46 -14.09 -45.26
N SER A 307 -11.68 -13.03 -45.04
CA SER A 307 -11.11 -12.25 -46.16
C SER A 307 -10.31 -10.99 -45.76
N ARG A 308 -9.08 -10.92 -46.32
CA ARG A 308 -8.30 -9.74 -46.82
C ARG A 308 -7.79 -8.71 -45.81
N LYS A 309 -6.47 -8.61 -45.55
CA LYS A 309 -5.35 -8.10 -46.38
C LYS A 309 -5.49 -6.64 -46.87
N ASN A 310 -4.52 -5.86 -46.38
CA ASN A 310 -3.87 -4.69 -46.96
C ASN A 310 -4.67 -3.39 -47.03
N LEU A 311 -4.14 -2.36 -46.37
CA LEU A 311 -3.57 -1.18 -47.04
C LEU A 311 -2.75 -0.38 -46.02
N SER A 312 -1.44 -0.37 -46.24
CA SER A 312 -0.55 0.71 -45.84
C SER A 312 -0.54 1.75 -46.96
N ASN A 313 -0.85 2.99 -46.59
CA ASN A 313 -0.24 4.25 -47.04
C ASN A 313 -0.66 5.33 -46.05
#